data_AF-A0A2V8PHH6-F1
#
_entry.id   AF-A0A2V8PHH6-F1
#
_cell.length_a   1.000
_cell.length_b   1.000
_cell.length_c   1.000
_cell.angle_alpha   90.00
_cell.angle_beta   90.00
_cell.angle_gamma   90.00
#
_symmetry.space_group_name_H-M   'P 1'
#
loop_
_entity.id
_entity.type
_entity.pdbx_description
1 polymer ?
#
loop_
_entity_poly.entity_id
_entity_poly.type
_entity_poly.pdbx_seq_one_letter_code
_entity_poly.pdbx_strand_id
1 'polypeptide(L)'
;MTNAASAAISQIEKSAWLSRIPWIAVGLFAIIAAVLAIAYFRAPAKDQQVIRLSFEPPADLSMNDVQADAAVISPDGQKIAFSAWSADGKYVLYVRDLSSTEVKMLPGSDLPLAPF
;
A
#
# COMPACT_ATOMS: atom_id res chain seq x y z
N MET A 1 -11.37 -75.74 -45.48
CA MET A 1 -12.65 -75.21 -44.97
C MET A 1 -12.44 -74.91 -43.49
N THR A 2 -11.79 -73.78 -43.15
CA THR A 2 -12.31 -72.40 -42.96
C THR A 2 -12.74 -72.12 -41.52
N ASN A 3 -11.99 -71.18 -40.92
CA ASN A 3 -12.41 -70.17 -39.94
C ASN A 3 -12.69 -70.58 -38.49
N ALA A 4 -11.61 -70.65 -37.70
CA ALA A 4 -11.64 -70.44 -36.24
C ALA A 4 -10.67 -69.33 -35.77
N ALA A 5 -10.10 -68.52 -36.69
CA ALA A 5 -9.05 -67.54 -36.35
C ALA A 5 -9.55 -66.08 -36.25
N SER A 6 -10.86 -65.81 -36.38
CA SER A 6 -11.35 -64.42 -36.50
C SER A 6 -12.00 -63.84 -35.24
N ALA A 7 -11.90 -64.50 -34.08
CA ALA A 7 -12.58 -64.04 -32.86
C ALA A 7 -11.66 -63.40 -31.79
N ALA A 8 -10.35 -63.34 -32.00
CA ALA A 8 -9.40 -63.08 -30.91
C ALA A 8 -8.54 -61.80 -31.03
N ILE A 9 -8.95 -60.77 -31.79
CA ILE A 9 -8.08 -59.58 -31.98
C ILE A 9 -8.70 -58.23 -31.54
N SER A 10 -10.00 -58.10 -31.26
CA SER A 10 -10.57 -56.75 -31.00
C SER A 10 -10.86 -56.40 -29.54
N GLN A 11 -10.28 -57.10 -28.58
CA GLN A 11 -10.27 -56.65 -27.17
C GLN A 11 -8.92 -56.00 -26.87
N ILE A 12 -8.57 -54.97 -27.64
CA ILE A 12 -7.65 -53.97 -27.12
C ILE A 12 -8.47 -53.27 -26.03
N GLU A 13 -8.36 -53.77 -24.80
CA GLU A 13 -8.77 -53.03 -23.61
C GLU A 13 -8.33 -51.60 -23.85
N LYS A 14 -9.28 -50.67 -24.00
CA LYS A 14 -9.01 -49.25 -24.09
C LYS A 14 -8.51 -48.80 -22.72
N SER A 15 -7.28 -49.22 -22.42
CA SER A 15 -6.24 -48.58 -21.64
C SER A 15 -6.80 -47.69 -20.54
N ALA A 16 -7.00 -48.29 -19.37
CA ALA A 16 -7.17 -47.54 -18.12
C ALA A 16 -6.02 -46.52 -17.89
N TRP A 17 -4.91 -46.65 -18.64
CA TRP A 17 -3.79 -45.73 -18.73
C TRP A 17 -4.13 -44.44 -19.50
N LEU A 18 -4.87 -44.50 -20.61
CA LEU A 18 -5.34 -43.32 -21.36
C LEU A 18 -6.36 -42.49 -20.55
N SER A 19 -7.10 -43.12 -19.64
CA SER A 19 -8.06 -42.44 -18.75
C SER A 19 -7.42 -41.65 -17.60
N ARG A 20 -6.13 -41.87 -17.29
CA ARG A 20 -5.41 -41.15 -16.22
C ARG A 20 -4.70 -39.88 -16.69
N ILE A 21 -4.39 -39.79 -17.98
CA ILE A 21 -3.79 -38.61 -18.62
C ILE A 21 -4.61 -37.32 -18.36
N PRO A 22 -5.95 -37.29 -18.49
CA PRO A 22 -6.71 -36.07 -18.19
C PRO A 22 -6.62 -35.68 -16.71
N TRP A 23 -6.58 -36.64 -15.79
CA TRP A 23 -6.43 -36.36 -14.35
C TRP A 23 -5.05 -35.79 -14.00
N ILE A 24 -4.00 -36.27 -14.67
CA ILE A 24 -2.65 -35.71 -14.53
C ILE A 24 -2.62 -34.28 -15.09
N ALA A 25 -3.26 -34.02 -16.24
CA ALA A 25 -3.33 -32.68 -16.83
C ALA A 25 -4.09 -31.70 -15.94
N VAL A 26 -5.21 -32.11 -15.35
CA VAL A 26 -5.98 -31.30 -14.38
C VAL A 26 -5.16 -31.01 -13.13
N GLY A 27 -4.48 -32.02 -12.58
CA GLY A 27 -3.61 -31.84 -11.42
C GLY A 27 -2.47 -30.86 -11.69
N LEU A 28 -1.80 -30.98 -12.85
CA LEU A 28 -0.75 -30.07 -13.26
C LEU A 28 -1.27 -28.65 -13.46
N PHE A 29 -2.42 -28.50 -14.11
CA PHE A 29 -3.05 -27.19 -14.30
C PHE A 29 -3.41 -26.53 -12.97
N ALA A 30 -3.97 -27.28 -12.02
CA ALA A 30 -4.31 -26.78 -10.69
C ALA A 30 -3.06 -26.33 -9.91
N ILE A 31 -1.96 -27.06 -10.01
CA ILE A 31 -0.68 -26.68 -9.39
C ILE A 31 -0.16 -25.37 -10.00
N ILE A 32 -0.15 -25.25 -11.33
CA ILE A 32 0.31 -24.03 -12.01
C ILE A 32 -0.57 -22.85 -11.62
N ALA A 33 -1.90 -23.01 -11.62
CA ALA A 33 -2.84 -21.97 -11.22
C ALA A 33 -2.64 -21.56 -9.76
N ALA A 34 -2.40 -22.51 -8.85
CA ALA A 34 -2.12 -22.22 -7.45
C ALA A 34 -0.80 -21.46 -7.27
N VAL A 35 0.27 -21.86 -7.98
CA VAL A 35 1.56 -21.15 -7.95
C VAL A 35 1.41 -19.72 -8.46
N LEU A 36 0.70 -19.52 -9.58
CA LEU A 36 0.43 -18.19 -10.13
C LEU A 36 -0.42 -17.33 -9.20
N ALA A 37 -1.48 -17.90 -8.62
CA ALA A 37 -2.31 -17.20 -7.64
C ALA A 37 -1.50 -16.78 -6.42
N ILE A 38 -0.70 -17.68 -5.87
CA ILE A 38 0.19 -17.38 -4.74
C ILE A 38 1.18 -16.27 -5.14
N ALA A 39 1.81 -16.34 -6.30
CA ALA A 39 2.74 -15.31 -6.76
C ALA A 39 2.06 -13.95 -6.95
N TYR A 40 0.84 -13.94 -7.49
CA TYR A 40 0.06 -12.72 -7.73
C TYR A 40 -0.42 -12.08 -6.43
N PHE A 41 -0.95 -12.88 -5.50
CA PHE A 41 -1.48 -12.39 -4.22
C PHE A 41 -0.40 -12.20 -3.14
N ARG A 42 0.81 -12.75 -3.33
CA ARG A 42 1.98 -12.48 -2.48
C ARG A 42 2.86 -11.34 -3.01
N ALA A 43 2.30 -10.41 -3.77
CA ALA A 43 3.00 -9.16 -4.05
C ALA A 43 3.46 -8.56 -2.71
N PRO A 44 4.77 -8.34 -2.49
CA PRO A 44 5.25 -7.76 -1.26
C PRO A 44 4.52 -6.44 -1.04
N ALA A 45 3.99 -6.23 0.16
CA ALA A 45 3.43 -4.94 0.55
C ALA A 45 4.49 -3.91 0.17
N LYS A 46 4.16 -3.05 -0.82
CA LYS A 46 5.06 -2.07 -1.40
C LYS A 46 5.75 -1.38 -0.24
N ASP A 47 7.07 -1.55 -0.16
CA ASP A 47 7.90 -1.14 0.96
C ASP A 47 7.41 0.22 1.42
N GLN A 48 6.70 0.27 2.55
CA GLN A 48 6.17 1.52 3.07
C GLN A 48 7.40 2.27 3.59
N GLN A 49 8.10 2.94 2.68
CA GLN A 49 9.21 3.78 3.03
C GLN A 49 8.67 4.81 4.01
N VAL A 50 9.06 4.67 5.28
CA VAL A 50 8.72 5.62 6.32
C VAL A 50 9.43 6.91 5.95
N ILE A 51 8.69 7.87 5.40
CA ILE A 51 9.22 9.20 5.12
C ILE A 51 9.26 9.93 6.47
N ARG A 52 10.48 10.16 6.98
CA ARG A 52 10.70 11.00 8.15
C ARG A 52 10.90 12.44 7.68
N LEU A 53 9.91 13.28 7.97
CA LEU A 53 9.99 14.71 7.73
C LEU A 53 10.48 15.39 9.02
N SER A 54 11.56 16.15 8.93
CA SER A 54 12.00 17.07 9.98
C SER A 54 11.76 18.50 9.52
N PHE A 55 11.09 19.27 10.35
CA PHE A 55 10.90 20.70 10.17
C PHE A 55 11.39 21.40 11.43
N GLU A 56 12.31 22.34 11.26
CA GLU A 56 12.71 23.25 12.32
C GLU A 56 11.92 24.55 12.14
N PRO A 57 11.08 24.92 13.11
CA PRO A 57 10.47 26.24 13.14
C PRO A 57 11.55 27.34 13.12
N PRO A 58 11.29 28.47 12.44
CA PRO A 58 12.11 29.67 12.55
C PRO A 58 12.40 30.05 14.01
N ALA A 59 13.58 30.60 14.28
CA ALA A 59 14.06 30.87 15.64
C ALA A 59 13.21 31.93 16.40
N ASP A 60 12.43 32.72 15.68
CA ASP A 60 11.48 33.70 16.21
C ASP A 60 10.11 33.09 16.58
N LEU A 61 9.91 31.80 16.28
CA LEU A 61 8.73 31.04 16.67
C LEU A 61 9.07 30.07 17.80
N SER A 62 8.21 30.02 18.81
CA SER A 62 8.31 29.04 19.89
C SER A 62 7.06 28.17 19.93
N MET A 63 7.27 26.86 19.94
CA MET A 63 6.21 25.87 20.18
C MET A 63 6.26 25.49 21.65
N ASN A 64 5.10 25.38 22.32
CA ASN A 64 5.06 24.80 23.65
C ASN A 64 4.65 23.32 23.55
N ASP A 65 5.28 22.46 24.33
CA ASP A 65 4.94 21.02 24.41
C ASP A 65 3.68 20.77 25.26
N VAL A 66 2.90 21.80 25.59
CA VAL A 66 1.76 21.71 26.51
C VAL A 66 0.48 21.31 25.78
N GLN A 67 0.35 21.64 24.50
CA GLN A 67 -0.79 21.23 23.66
C GLN A 67 -0.39 20.11 22.70
N ALA A 68 -1.07 18.98 22.80
CA ALA A 68 -1.07 17.95 21.76
C ALA A 68 -1.65 18.53 20.46
N ASP A 69 -1.20 18.02 19.31
CA ASP A 69 -1.70 18.36 17.96
C ASP A 69 -1.39 19.78 17.46
N ALA A 70 -0.22 20.32 17.82
CA ALA A 70 0.24 21.62 17.34
C ALA A 70 0.55 21.67 15.84
N ALA A 71 0.51 20.56 15.09
CA ALA A 71 0.84 20.54 13.67
C ALA A 71 0.07 19.47 12.89
N VAL A 72 -0.29 19.79 11.66
CA VAL A 72 -1.05 18.93 10.75
C VAL A 72 -0.53 19.03 9.32
N ILE A 73 -0.63 17.94 8.56
CA ILE A 73 -0.26 17.89 7.14
C ILE A 73 -1.53 18.00 6.30
N SER A 74 -1.49 18.81 5.23
CA SER A 74 -2.60 18.92 4.29
C SER A 74 -2.91 17.57 3.61
N PRO A 75 -4.16 17.30 3.21
CA PRO A 75 -4.53 16.01 2.58
C PRO A 75 -3.74 15.69 1.29
N ASP A 76 -3.31 16.72 0.56
CA ASP A 76 -2.47 16.60 -0.63
C ASP A 76 -0.97 16.41 -0.32
N GLY A 77 -0.57 16.47 0.95
CA GLY A 77 0.80 16.28 1.41
C GLY A 77 1.75 17.41 1.04
N GLN A 78 1.25 18.60 0.66
CA GLN A 78 2.08 19.71 0.19
C GLN A 78 2.35 20.78 1.26
N LYS A 79 1.59 20.82 2.35
CA LYS A 79 1.68 21.88 3.36
C LYS A 79 1.60 21.33 4.77
N ILE A 80 2.20 22.07 5.70
CA ILE A 80 2.01 21.88 7.14
C ILE A 80 1.35 23.13 7.70
N ALA A 81 0.26 22.97 8.46
CA ALA A 81 -0.28 24.01 9.32
C ALA A 81 0.09 23.70 10.76
N PHE A 82 0.53 24.70 11.52
CA PHE A 82 0.94 24.52 12.91
C PHE A 82 0.71 25.77 13.74
N SER A 83 0.51 25.61 15.03
CA SER A 83 0.38 26.72 15.98
C SER A 83 1.72 27.01 16.65
N ALA A 84 2.06 28.29 16.77
CA ALA A 84 3.28 28.74 17.44
C ALA A 84 3.08 30.12 18.06
N TRP A 85 3.92 30.42 19.05
CA TRP A 85 4.06 31.75 19.60
C TRP A 85 5.06 32.55 18.76
N SER A 86 4.62 33.70 18.28
CA SER A 86 5.46 34.68 17.61
C SER A 86 6.37 35.43 18.60
N ALA A 87 7.38 36.13 18.07
CA ALA A 87 8.26 36.98 18.86
C ALA A 87 7.51 38.13 19.60
N ASP A 88 6.35 38.57 19.09
CA ASP A 88 5.49 39.54 19.77
C ASP A 88 4.52 38.90 20.78
N GLY A 89 4.68 37.61 21.07
CA GLY A 89 3.92 36.89 22.11
C GLY A 89 2.50 36.56 21.70
N LYS A 90 2.19 36.48 20.40
CA LYS A 90 0.88 36.04 19.90
C LYS A 90 0.92 34.56 19.56
N TYR A 91 -0.10 33.84 19.98
CA TYR A 91 -0.30 32.45 19.58
C TYR A 91 -1.23 32.40 18.37
N VAL A 92 -0.70 32.01 17.22
CA VAL A 92 -1.39 32.07 15.91
C VAL A 92 -1.08 30.84 15.07
N LEU A 93 -1.84 30.61 14.01
CA LEU A 93 -1.53 29.59 13.02
C LEU A 93 -0.51 30.09 12.00
N TYR A 94 0.37 29.17 11.63
CA TYR A 94 1.33 29.31 10.55
C TYR A 94 1.11 28.20 9.52
N VAL A 95 1.40 28.50 8.27
CA VAL A 95 1.37 27.57 7.16
C VAL A 95 2.73 27.59 6.47
N ARG A 96 3.29 26.40 6.26
CA ARG A 96 4.53 26.21 5.52
C ARG A 96 4.28 25.29 4.34
N ASP A 97 4.79 25.67 3.17
CA ASP A 97 4.86 24.76 2.03
C ASP A 97 6.01 23.77 2.22
N LEU A 98 5.79 22.48 1.96
CA LEU A 98 6.81 21.45 2.12
C LEU A 98 7.91 21.53 1.04
N SER A 99 7.62 22.18 -0.10
CA SER A 99 8.60 22.48 -1.14
C SER A 99 9.46 23.72 -0.86
N SER A 100 9.11 24.51 0.17
CA SER A 100 9.78 25.75 0.54
C SER A 100 10.20 25.75 2.01
N THR A 101 11.15 26.60 2.38
CA THR A 101 11.48 26.86 3.80
C THR A 101 10.66 28.02 4.38
N GLU A 102 9.88 28.72 3.57
CA GLU A 102 9.11 29.89 3.99
C GLU A 102 7.90 29.49 4.86
N VAL A 103 7.78 30.15 6.02
CA VAL A 103 6.66 30.01 6.95
C VAL A 103 5.82 31.29 6.88
N LYS A 104 4.50 31.14 6.73
CA LYS A 104 3.56 32.26 6.62
C LYS A 104 2.56 32.23 7.76
N MET A 105 2.39 33.36 8.44
CA MET A 105 1.28 33.53 9.38
C MET A 105 -0.05 33.46 8.63
N LEU A 106 -1.03 32.75 9.19
CA LEU A 106 -2.40 32.74 8.70
C LEU A 106 -3.17 33.92 9.35
N PRO A 107 -3.61 34.93 8.59
CA PRO A 107 -4.31 36.07 9.18
C PRO A 107 -5.63 35.67 9.85
N GLY A 108 -5.96 36.30 10.99
CA GLY A 108 -7.21 36.05 11.72
C GLY A 108 -7.26 34.73 12.48
N SER A 109 -6.11 34.11 12.74
CA SER A 109 -5.99 32.83 13.44
C SER A 109 -5.56 32.97 14.90
N ASP A 110 -5.99 34.02 15.58
CA ASP A 110 -5.60 34.30 16.96
C ASP A 110 -6.13 33.21 17.91
N LEU A 111 -5.26 32.74 18.82
CA LEU A 111 -5.58 31.74 19.84
C LEU A 111 -6.23 30.46 19.26
N PRO A 112 -5.60 29.79 18.28
CA PRO A 112 -6.16 28.60 17.67
C PRO A 112 -6.21 27.47 18.71
N LEU A 113 -7.31 26.72 18.74
CA LEU A 113 -7.43 25.53 19.60
C LEU A 113 -6.67 24.34 19.00
N ALA A 114 -6.82 24.13 17.68
CA ALA A 114 -6.12 23.12 16.90
C ALA A 114 -6.14 23.50 15.40
N PRO A 115 -5.25 22.96 14.56
CA PRO A 115 -5.20 23.29 13.13
C PRO A 115 -6.35 22.79 12.22
N PHE A 116 -7.35 22.04 12.69
CA PHE A 116 -8.64 21.76 12.01
C PHE A 116 -9.58 20.97 12.91
#